data_AF-A0A2V7ZS96-F1
#
_entry.id   AF-A0A2V7ZS96-F1
#
_cell.length_a   1.000
_cell.length_b   1.000
_cell.length_c   1.000
_cell.angle_alpha   90.00
_cell.angle_beta   90.00
_cell.angle_gamma   90.00
#
_symmetry.space_group_name_H-M   'P 1'
#
loop_
_entity.id
_entity.type
_entity.pdbx_description
1 polymer ?
#
loop_
_entity_poly.entity_id
_entity_poly.type
_entity_poly.pdbx_seq_one_letter_code
_entity_poly.pdbx_strand_id
1 'polypeptide(L)' 'MADKVKCAHPACSCTVEKGGQYGKYCSEHCKEKGDSIELRCECRHPECR' A
#
# COMPACT_ATOMS: atom_id res chain seq x y z
N MET A 1 -15.61 8.52 10.98
CA MET A 1 -14.39 7.78 11.40
C MET A 1 -13.59 7.48 10.13
N ALA A 2 -12.33 7.91 10.03
CA ALA A 2 -11.49 7.54 8.88
C ALA A 2 -11.00 6.10 9.08
N ASP A 3 -11.59 5.16 8.36
CA ASP A 3 -11.18 3.74 8.39
C ASP A 3 -9.82 3.64 7.69
N LYS A 4 -8.73 3.68 8.48
CA LYS A 4 -7.37 3.49 7.98
C LYS A 4 -7.11 1.99 7.90
N VAL A 5 -6.80 1.51 6.70
CA VAL A 5 -6.54 0.10 6.41
C VAL A 5 -5.10 -0.08 5.98
N LYS A 6 -4.55 -1.27 6.24
CA LYS A 6 -3.26 -1.65 5.67
C LYS A 6 -3.35 -1.65 4.14
N CYS A 7 -2.30 -1.18 3.47
CA CYS A 7 -2.10 -1.32 2.05
C CYS A 7 -2.30 -2.79 1.63
N ALA A 8 -3.07 -3.02 0.58
CA ALA A 8 -3.38 -4.37 0.10
C ALA A 8 -2.16 -5.11 -0.49
N HIS A 9 -1.01 -4.45 -0.63
CA HIS A 9 0.22 -5.08 -1.08
C HIS A 9 0.86 -5.89 0.07
N PRO A 10 1.13 -7.21 -0.10
CA PRO A 10 1.52 -8.09 1.01
C PRO A 10 2.84 -7.69 1.67
N ALA A 11 3.85 -7.30 0.88
CA ALA A 11 5.14 -6.82 1.40
C ALA A 11 5.13 -5.34 1.81
N CYS A 12 3.98 -4.68 1.76
CA CYS A 12 3.82 -3.28 2.17
C CYS A 12 3.17 -3.22 3.56
N SER A 13 3.76 -2.44 4.46
CA SER A 13 3.23 -2.16 5.80
C SER A 13 2.58 -0.79 5.92
N CYS A 14 2.38 -0.08 4.79
CA CYS A 14 1.79 1.24 4.82
C CYS A 14 0.33 1.21 5.27
N THR A 15 -0.08 2.24 6.02
CA THR A 15 -1.46 2.49 6.40
C THR A 15 -2.07 3.52 5.47
N VAL A 16 -3.21 3.21 4.89
CA VAL A 16 -3.87 4.03 3.87
C VAL A 16 -5.32 4.26 4.25
N GLU A 17 -5.90 5.36 3.77
CA GLU A 17 -7.30 5.63 4.02
C GLU A 17 -8.15 4.81 3.06
N LYS A 18 -9.15 4.10 3.61
CA LYS A 18 -10.07 3.30 2.81
C LYS A 18 -10.89 4.20 1.90
N GLY A 19 -10.63 4.11 0.59
CA GLY A 19 -11.24 4.97 -0.42
C GLY A 19 -10.47 6.26 -0.70
N GLY A 20 -9.19 6.33 -0.29
CA GLY A 20 -8.30 7.42 -0.67
C GLY A 20 -7.96 7.42 -2.17
N GLN A 21 -7.07 8.32 -2.58
CA GLN A 21 -6.60 8.51 -3.96
C GLN A 21 -6.27 7.20 -4.70
N TYR A 22 -5.65 6.24 -4.01
CA TYR A 22 -5.25 4.95 -4.57
C TYR A 22 -6.10 3.78 -4.04
N GLY A 23 -7.26 4.08 -3.45
CA GLY A 23 -8.24 3.13 -2.94
C GLY A 23 -7.76 2.36 -1.70
N LYS A 24 -7.21 1.16 -1.92
CA LYS A 24 -6.70 0.26 -0.87
C LYS A 24 -5.17 0.14 -0.87
N TYR A 25 -4.50 0.96 -1.68
CA TYR A 25 -3.05 0.95 -1.84
C TYR A 25 -2.47 2.29 -1.39
N CYS A 26 -1.17 2.32 -1.06
CA CYS A 26 -0.50 3.54 -0.61
C CYS A 26 0.04 4.39 -1.76
N SER A 27 0.20 3.80 -2.94
CA SER A 27 0.70 4.43 -4.15
C SER A 27 0.31 3.59 -5.37
N GLU A 28 0.40 4.18 -6.57
CA GLU A 28 0.19 3.44 -7.83
C GLU A 28 1.12 2.25 -7.95
N HIS A 29 2.37 2.38 -7.50
CA HIS A 29 3.31 1.26 -7.49
C HIS A 29 2.78 0.05 -6.73
N CYS A 30 2.22 0.23 -5.53
CA CYS A 30 1.62 -0.86 -4.77
C CYS A 30 0.32 -1.37 -5.39
N LYS A 31 -0.38 -0.56 -6.18
CA LYS A 31 -1.58 -0.97 -6.90
C LYS A 31 -1.21 -1.85 -8.10
N GLU A 32 -0.22 -1.44 -8.88
CA GLU A 32 0.29 -2.19 -10.04
C GLU A 32 0.99 -3.47 -9.60
N LYS A 33 1.82 -3.40 -8.56
CA LYS A 33 2.55 -4.55 -8.02
C LYS A 33 1.79 -5.30 -6.93
N GLY A 34 0.59 -4.86 -6.57
CA GLY A 34 -0.23 -5.50 -5.54
C GLY A 34 -0.68 -6.91 -5.91
N ASP A 35 -0.67 -7.24 -7.19
CA ASP A 35 -0.90 -8.58 -7.74
C ASP A 35 0.43 -9.37 -7.90
N SER A 36 1.56 -8.68 -7.91
CA SER A 36 2.89 -9.27 -7.99
C SER A 36 3.33 -9.77 -6.62
N ILE A 37 3.87 -10.99 -6.57
CA ILE A 37 4.52 -11.53 -5.38
C ILE A 37 5.92 -10.89 -5.26
N GLU A 38 5.96 -9.62 -4.91
CA GLU A 38 7.22 -8.96 -4.63
C GLU A 38 7.67 -9.22 -3.19
N LEU A 39 8.94 -9.61 -3.04
CA LEU A 39 9.57 -9.87 -1.74
C LEU A 39 9.72 -8.60 -0.89
N ARG A 40 9.71 -7.40 -1.50
CA ARG A 40 9.91 -6.13 -0.79
C ARG A 40 9.12 -5.00 -1.46
N CYS A 41 8.43 -4.17 -0.67
CA CYS A 41 7.76 -2.97 -1.20
C CYS A 41 8.78 -1.89 -1.56
N GLU A 42 8.68 -1.37 -2.77
CA GLU A 42 9.52 -0.26 -3.27
C GLU A 42 8.83 1.10 -3.11
N CYS A 43 7.72 1.16 -2.37
CA CYS A 43 6.89 2.34 -2.18
C CYS A 43 7.59 3.52 -1.48
N ARG A 44 8.80 3.33 -0.93
CA ARG A 44 9.64 4.34 -0.25
C ARG A 44 8.96 5.13 0.89
N HIS A 45 7.80 4.70 1.34
CA HIS A 45 7.14 5.26 2.50
C HIS A 45 7.90 4.92 3.79
N PRO A 46 7.77 5.74 4.84
CA PRO A 46 8.49 5.53 6.10
C PRO A 46 8.26 4.14 6.71
N GLU A 47 7.09 3.54 6.50
CA GLU A 47 6.73 2.22 7.02
C GLU A 47 7.33 1.06 6.20
N CYS A 48 7.88 1.34 5.02
CA CYS A 48 8.44 0.36 4.07
C CYS A 48 9.87 0.69 3.65
N ARG A 49 10.47 1.76 4.20
CA ARG A 49 11.87 2.15 3.99
C ARG A 49 12.79 1.32 4.87
#